data_AF-A0A1F5KKV0-F1
#
_entry.id   AF-A0A1F5KKV0-F1
#
_cell.length_a   1.000
_cell.length_b   1.000
_cell.length_c   1.000
_cell.angle_alpha   90.00
_cell.angle_beta   90.00
_cell.angle_gamma   90.00
#
_symmetry.space_group_name_H-M   'P 1'
#
loop_
_entity.id
_entity.type
_entity.pdbx_description
1 polymer ?
#
loop_
_entity_poly.entity_id
_entity_poly.type
_entity_poly.pdbx_seq_one_letter_code
_entity_poly.pdbx_strand_id
1 'polypeptide(L)'
;MTKADQIALWAGIEDGTVDTIGSDHAPHTKEEKESSEKTPFGVPNLDTTLLLLLNAVSEGRLEIEDIKRLCFDNPQRIFTVPKQTETFVEVDLDGETTISNDKLYTKCGWSPYDGWEIKGKINRVVLRGETIVEDGKVLGSPKGQIIFPTTLNERA
;
A
#
# COMPACT_ATOMS: atom_id res chain seq x y z
N MET A 1 4.96 -9.67 -17.26
CA MET A 1 5.90 -10.18 -16.24
C MET A 1 5.75 -11.70 -16.18
N THR A 2 6.83 -12.43 -16.42
CA THR A 2 6.86 -13.89 -16.37
C THR A 2 6.93 -14.39 -14.92
N LYS A 3 6.81 -15.71 -14.70
CA LYS A 3 7.03 -16.30 -13.38
C LYS A 3 8.49 -16.19 -12.92
N ALA A 4 9.43 -16.25 -13.85
CA ALA A 4 10.86 -16.06 -13.54
C ALA A 4 11.11 -14.63 -13.00
N ASP A 5 10.50 -13.62 -13.63
CA ASP A 5 10.61 -12.23 -13.16
C ASP A 5 10.03 -12.08 -11.74
N GLN A 6 8.89 -12.71 -11.46
CA GLN A 6 8.29 -12.69 -10.11
C GLN A 6 9.24 -13.31 -9.09
N ILE A 7 9.79 -14.49 -9.37
CA ILE A 7 10.73 -15.18 -8.47
C ILE A 7 11.95 -14.29 -8.17
N ALA A 8 12.50 -13.65 -9.20
CA ALA A 8 13.64 -12.75 -9.04
C ALA A 8 13.31 -11.53 -8.15
N LEU A 9 12.11 -10.95 -8.28
CA LEU A 9 11.67 -9.86 -7.42
C LEU A 9 11.53 -10.29 -5.96
N TRP A 10 11.01 -11.48 -5.71
CA TRP A 10 10.90 -12.02 -4.35
C TRP A 10 12.28 -12.29 -3.73
N ALA A 11 13.20 -12.88 -4.50
CA ALA A 11 14.58 -13.06 -4.06
C ALA A 11 15.25 -11.70 -3.75
N GLY A 12 14.97 -10.67 -4.53
CA GLY A 12 15.46 -9.31 -4.28
C GLY A 12 14.91 -8.67 -3.00
N ILE A 13 13.71 -9.04 -2.56
CA ILE A 13 13.17 -8.61 -1.26
C ILE A 13 13.90 -9.31 -0.11
N GLU A 14 14.16 -10.62 -0.27
CA GLU A 14 14.80 -11.47 0.73
C GLU A 14 16.29 -11.12 0.92
N ASP A 15 17.02 -10.88 -0.18
CA ASP A 15 18.46 -10.57 -0.14
C ASP A 15 18.77 -9.09 0.16
N GLY A 16 17.75 -8.25 0.26
CA GLY A 16 17.85 -6.82 0.56
C GLY A 16 18.16 -5.92 -0.64
N THR A 17 18.19 -6.43 -1.87
CA THR A 17 18.32 -5.63 -3.09
C THR A 17 17.15 -4.66 -3.28
N VAL A 18 15.94 -5.04 -2.85
CA VAL A 18 14.74 -4.19 -2.90
C VAL A 18 14.64 -3.39 -1.60
N ASP A 19 14.89 -2.08 -1.70
CA ASP A 19 14.77 -1.16 -0.57
C ASP A 19 13.32 -0.82 -0.22
N THR A 20 12.44 -0.66 -1.22
CA THR A 20 11.08 -0.16 -1.01
C THR A 20 10.04 -0.85 -1.88
N ILE A 21 8.78 -0.85 -1.41
CA ILE A 21 7.61 -1.19 -2.21
C ILE A 21 6.73 0.05 -2.33
N GLY A 22 6.47 0.45 -3.57
CA GLY A 22 5.52 1.51 -3.93
C GLY A 22 4.39 0.94 -4.79
N SER A 23 3.19 1.49 -4.64
CA SER A 23 1.99 0.99 -5.34
C SER A 23 1.96 1.30 -6.84
N ASP A 24 2.73 2.31 -7.26
CA ASP A 24 2.64 2.93 -8.58
C ASP A 24 1.17 3.22 -8.98
N HIS A 25 0.40 3.74 -8.01
CA HIS A 25 -1.02 4.01 -8.21
C HIS A 25 -1.23 5.04 -9.34
N ALA A 26 -1.62 4.54 -10.51
CA ALA A 26 -1.82 5.30 -11.74
C ALA A 26 -3.23 4.99 -12.30
N PRO A 27 -4.28 5.59 -11.71
CA PRO A 27 -5.66 5.24 -12.01
C PRO A 27 -6.09 5.78 -13.38
N HIS A 28 -6.73 4.91 -14.16
CA HIS A 28 -7.42 5.20 -15.42
C HIS A 28 -8.82 4.60 -15.35
N THR A 29 -9.80 5.15 -16.07
CA THR A 29 -11.12 4.53 -16.08
C THR A 29 -11.07 3.17 -16.77
N LYS A 30 -12.06 2.31 -16.52
CA LYS A 30 -12.10 0.97 -17.14
C LYS A 30 -12.25 1.09 -18.65
N GLU A 31 -13.04 2.05 -19.12
CA GLU A 31 -13.25 2.34 -20.54
C GLU A 31 -11.95 2.75 -21.23
N GLU A 32 -11.12 3.59 -20.58
CA GLU A 32 -9.80 3.96 -21.11
C GLU A 32 -8.90 2.72 -21.25
N LYS A 33 -8.95 1.80 -20.29
CA LYS A 33 -8.15 0.57 -20.29
C LYS A 33 -8.61 -0.46 -21.32
N GLU A 34 -9.89 -0.44 -21.69
CA GLU A 34 -10.48 -1.36 -22.67
C GLU A 34 -10.48 -0.78 -24.10
N SER A 35 -10.03 0.46 -24.28
CA SER A 35 -9.90 1.10 -25.60
C SER A 35 -8.93 0.34 -26.51
N SER A 36 -9.36 0.06 -27.73
CA SER A 36 -8.59 -0.66 -28.76
C SER A 36 -7.56 0.21 -29.50
N GLU A 37 -7.68 1.54 -29.40
CA GLU A 37 -6.80 2.45 -30.14
C GLU A 37 -5.57 2.86 -29.32
N LYS A 38 -5.78 3.21 -28.04
CA LYS A 38 -4.70 3.70 -27.16
C LYS A 38 -5.00 3.41 -25.69
N THR A 39 -4.66 2.21 -25.25
CA THR A 39 -4.71 1.84 -23.83
C THR A 39 -3.60 2.55 -23.04
N PRO A 40 -3.92 3.31 -21.98
CA PRO A 40 -2.90 3.95 -21.15
C PRO A 40 -2.18 2.91 -20.27
N PHE A 41 -0.92 3.20 -19.93
CA PHE A 41 -0.18 2.45 -18.91
C PHE A 41 -0.70 2.78 -17.51
N GLY A 42 -0.47 1.88 -16.54
CA GLY A 42 -0.87 2.10 -15.15
C GLY A 42 -2.10 1.31 -14.72
N VAL A 43 -2.18 1.10 -13.40
CA VAL A 43 -3.26 0.40 -12.70
C VAL A 43 -3.51 1.04 -11.33
N PRO A 44 -4.74 0.96 -10.79
CA PRO A 44 -5.05 1.45 -9.46
C PRO A 44 -4.71 0.45 -8.36
N ASN A 45 -3.77 0.79 -7.47
CA ASN A 45 -3.33 -0.11 -6.39
C ASN A 45 -3.36 0.45 -4.95
N LEU A 46 -3.73 1.72 -4.72
CA LEU A 46 -3.57 2.33 -3.39
C LEU A 46 -4.37 1.60 -2.31
N ASP A 47 -5.62 1.26 -2.62
CA ASP A 47 -6.54 0.53 -1.74
C ASP A 47 -6.11 -0.92 -1.47
N THR A 48 -5.36 -1.55 -2.39
CA THR A 48 -5.08 -3.00 -2.36
C THR A 48 -3.66 -3.35 -1.90
N THR A 49 -2.70 -2.41 -1.98
CA THR A 49 -1.28 -2.72 -1.77
C THR A 49 -1.02 -3.35 -0.41
N LEU A 50 -1.51 -2.75 0.68
CA LEU A 50 -1.27 -3.29 2.03
C LEU A 50 -1.97 -4.64 2.23
N LEU A 51 -3.18 -4.82 1.71
CA LEU A 51 -3.89 -6.11 1.78
C LEU A 51 -3.09 -7.24 1.12
N LEU A 52 -2.55 -6.98 -0.08
CA LEU A 52 -1.72 -7.97 -0.79
C LEU A 52 -0.44 -8.32 -0.03
N LEU A 53 0.17 -7.34 0.65
CA LEU A 53 1.36 -7.57 1.48
C LEU A 53 1.03 -8.38 2.74
N LEU A 54 -0.09 -8.08 3.41
CA LEU A 54 -0.57 -8.88 4.54
C LEU A 54 -0.87 -10.32 4.11
N ASN A 55 -1.43 -10.52 2.92
CA ASN A 55 -1.62 -11.85 2.35
C ASN A 55 -0.29 -12.60 2.20
N ALA A 56 0.73 -11.93 1.68
CA ALA A 56 2.07 -12.51 1.54
C ALA A 56 2.69 -12.87 2.90
N VAL A 57 2.38 -12.12 3.97
CA VAL A 57 2.75 -12.52 5.35
C VAL A 57 2.05 -13.80 5.75
N SER A 58 0.75 -13.91 5.51
CA SER A 58 -0.02 -15.14 5.82
C SER A 58 0.46 -16.36 5.01
N GLU A 59 0.99 -16.14 3.81
CA GLU A 59 1.59 -17.17 2.94
C GLU A 59 3.03 -17.54 3.37
N GLY A 60 3.58 -16.89 4.40
CA GLY A 60 4.95 -17.12 4.88
C GLY A 60 6.04 -16.59 3.95
N ARG A 61 5.70 -15.62 3.09
CA ARG A 61 6.62 -15.02 2.11
C ARG A 61 7.25 -13.72 2.60
N LEU A 62 6.66 -13.12 3.63
CA LEU A 62 7.12 -11.92 4.33
C LEU A 62 6.89 -12.09 5.83
N GLU A 63 7.68 -11.41 6.64
CA GLU A 63 7.32 -11.09 8.03
C GLU A 63 6.60 -9.73 8.10
N ILE A 64 5.86 -9.45 9.17
CA ILE A 64 5.19 -8.15 9.32
C ILE A 64 6.21 -7.00 9.41
N GLU A 65 7.39 -7.28 9.95
CA GLU A 65 8.54 -6.41 9.99
C GLU A 65 9.07 -6.06 8.59
N ASP A 66 8.95 -6.95 7.60
CA ASP A 66 9.34 -6.65 6.23
C ASP A 66 8.43 -5.60 5.61
N ILE A 67 7.12 -5.65 5.87
CA ILE A 67 6.18 -4.61 5.42
C ILE A 67 6.60 -3.26 6.01
N LYS A 68 6.89 -3.21 7.31
CA LYS A 68 7.34 -1.98 7.97
C LYS A 68 8.66 -1.48 7.35
N ARG A 69 9.63 -2.37 7.12
CA ARG A 69 10.91 -2.04 6.52
C ARG A 69 10.75 -1.46 5.11
N LEU A 70 10.00 -2.15 4.25
CA LEU A 70 9.84 -1.83 2.82
C LEU A 70 8.90 -0.64 2.56
N CYS A 71 7.88 -0.44 3.39
CA CYS A 71 6.84 0.56 3.18
C CYS A 71 6.92 1.77 4.12
N PHE A 72 7.72 1.71 5.19
CA PHE A 72 7.83 2.81 6.15
C PHE A 72 9.29 3.19 6.47
N ASP A 73 10.08 2.30 7.05
CA ASP A 73 11.42 2.65 7.56
C ASP A 73 12.38 3.06 6.42
N ASN A 74 12.45 2.28 5.32
CA ASN A 74 13.30 2.62 4.18
C ASN A 74 12.82 3.85 3.42
N PRO A 75 11.53 4.00 3.04
CA PRO A 75 11.04 5.24 2.45
C PRO A 75 11.33 6.46 3.33
N GLN A 76 11.10 6.37 4.64
CA GLN A 76 11.40 7.45 5.58
C GLN A 76 12.88 7.83 5.56
N ARG A 77 13.78 6.84 5.58
CA ARG A 77 15.23 7.04 5.53
C ARG A 77 15.71 7.63 4.21
N ILE A 78 15.28 7.07 3.08
CA ILE A 78 15.75 7.41 1.73
C ILE A 78 15.26 8.80 1.33
N PHE A 79 13.99 9.10 1.55
CA PHE A 79 13.39 10.39 1.19
C PHE A 79 13.44 11.40 2.34
N THR A 80 14.04 11.03 3.47
CA THR A 80 14.22 11.88 4.65
C THR A 80 12.89 12.47 5.17
N VAL A 81 11.84 11.65 5.11
CA VAL A 81 10.48 12.01 5.52
C VAL A 81 10.46 12.24 7.04
N PRO A 82 9.85 13.33 7.54
CA PRO A 82 9.72 13.56 8.97
C PRO A 82 8.88 12.45 9.64
N LYS A 83 9.20 12.12 10.88
CA LYS A 83 8.39 11.20 11.69
C LYS A 83 6.99 11.78 11.89
N GLN A 84 5.98 10.95 11.77
CA GLN A 84 4.59 11.29 12.12
C GLN A 84 4.30 10.73 13.51
N THR A 85 4.20 11.61 14.50
CA THR A 85 3.84 11.23 15.87
C THR A 85 2.39 10.75 15.95
N GLU A 86 2.07 9.90 16.91
CA GLU A 86 0.71 9.39 17.16
C GLU A 86 0.02 8.86 15.89
N THR A 87 0.77 8.20 15.00
CA THR A 87 0.28 7.73 13.71
C THR A 87 0.62 6.26 13.54
N PHE A 88 -0.38 5.43 13.29
CA PHE A 88 -0.21 3.99 13.14
C PHE A 88 -1.38 3.37 12.37
N VAL A 89 -1.17 2.14 11.92
CA VAL A 89 -2.18 1.31 11.26
C VAL A 89 -2.36 0.05 12.10
N GLU A 90 -3.60 -0.25 12.45
CA GLU A 90 -3.97 -1.50 13.10
C GLU A 90 -4.45 -2.48 12.05
N VAL A 91 -3.81 -3.64 12.02
CA VAL A 91 -4.12 -4.74 11.11
C VAL A 91 -4.45 -5.99 11.91
N ASP A 92 -5.29 -6.83 11.34
CA ASP A 92 -5.61 -8.17 11.81
C ASP A 92 -5.08 -9.17 10.78
N LEU A 93 -4.11 -9.99 11.19
CA LEU A 93 -3.44 -10.96 10.32
C LEU A 93 -4.27 -12.23 10.09
N ASP A 94 -5.19 -12.54 11.01
CA ASP A 94 -6.09 -13.69 10.92
C ASP A 94 -7.42 -13.32 10.25
N GLY A 95 -7.74 -12.03 10.19
CA GLY A 95 -8.93 -11.51 9.53
C GLY A 95 -8.92 -11.74 8.02
N GLU A 96 -10.10 -11.89 7.44
CA GLU A 96 -10.27 -12.11 6.00
C GLU A 96 -10.90 -10.89 5.33
N THR A 97 -10.41 -10.55 4.14
CA THR A 97 -10.92 -9.45 3.31
C THR A 97 -11.07 -9.92 1.87
N THR A 98 -12.24 -9.74 1.27
CA THR A 98 -12.40 -9.86 -0.19
C THR A 98 -12.20 -8.49 -0.83
N ILE A 99 -11.25 -8.39 -1.76
CA ILE A 99 -11.08 -7.17 -2.57
C ILE A 99 -12.30 -7.07 -3.50
N SER A 100 -12.98 -5.93 -3.47
CA SER A 100 -14.21 -5.72 -4.23
C SER A 100 -14.31 -4.29 -4.75
N ASN A 101 -14.65 -4.15 -6.03
CA ASN A 101 -14.73 -2.85 -6.71
C ASN A 101 -15.70 -1.85 -6.05
N ASP A 102 -16.78 -2.34 -5.43
CA ASP A 102 -17.77 -1.52 -4.72
C ASP A 102 -17.25 -0.89 -3.42
N LYS A 103 -16.13 -1.38 -2.89
CA LYS A 103 -15.51 -0.91 -1.65
C LYS A 103 -14.27 -0.05 -1.87
N LEU A 104 -13.87 0.19 -3.13
CA LEU A 104 -12.70 0.98 -3.45
C LEU A 104 -12.96 2.49 -3.29
N TYR A 105 -11.98 3.21 -2.76
CA TYR A 105 -11.96 4.66 -2.67
C TYR A 105 -11.40 5.32 -3.94
N THR A 106 -10.54 4.64 -4.69
CA THR A 106 -10.06 5.17 -5.97
C THR A 106 -11.21 5.50 -6.92
N LYS A 107 -11.15 6.68 -7.54
CA LYS A 107 -12.25 7.19 -8.38
C LYS A 107 -12.51 6.37 -9.64
N CYS A 108 -11.51 5.62 -10.12
CA CYS A 108 -11.69 4.77 -11.29
C CYS A 108 -12.59 3.56 -11.03
N GLY A 109 -12.85 3.21 -9.76
CA GLY A 109 -13.87 2.21 -9.39
C GLY A 109 -13.59 0.78 -9.83
N TRP A 110 -12.33 0.44 -10.12
CA TRP A 110 -11.94 -0.92 -10.46
C TRP A 110 -10.56 -1.27 -9.88
N SER A 111 -10.31 -2.55 -9.67
CA SER A 111 -9.01 -3.12 -9.32
C SER A 111 -8.74 -4.38 -10.16
N PRO A 112 -7.48 -4.65 -10.56
CA PRO A 112 -7.13 -5.93 -11.20
C PRO A 112 -7.24 -7.13 -10.23
N TYR A 113 -7.42 -6.88 -8.94
CA TYR A 113 -7.53 -7.89 -7.88
C TYR A 113 -8.98 -8.09 -7.39
N ASP A 114 -9.97 -7.58 -8.11
CA ASP A 114 -11.39 -7.77 -7.79
C ASP A 114 -11.73 -9.26 -7.61
N GLY A 115 -12.42 -9.59 -6.53
CA GLY A 115 -12.79 -10.95 -6.15
C GLY A 115 -11.70 -11.77 -5.47
N TRP A 116 -10.49 -11.25 -5.26
CA TRP A 116 -9.45 -11.97 -4.52
C TRP A 116 -9.79 -12.05 -3.03
N GLU A 117 -9.68 -13.25 -2.47
CA GLU A 117 -9.78 -13.51 -1.03
C GLU A 117 -8.39 -13.33 -0.40
N ILE A 118 -8.31 -12.46 0.59
CA ILE A 118 -7.08 -12.06 1.26
C ILE A 118 -7.15 -12.44 2.73
N LYS A 119 -6.07 -13.03 3.25
CA LYS A 119 -5.81 -13.12 4.69
C LYS A 119 -5.02 -11.89 5.13
N GLY A 120 -5.69 -11.06 5.92
CA GLY A 120 -5.26 -9.74 6.30
C GLY A 120 -6.45 -8.77 6.23
N LYS A 121 -6.62 -7.98 7.29
CA LYS A 121 -7.62 -6.91 7.35
C LYS A 121 -7.01 -5.65 7.94
N ILE A 122 -7.35 -4.50 7.37
CA ILE A 122 -7.01 -3.19 7.93
C ILE A 122 -8.19 -2.76 8.80
N ASN A 123 -8.01 -2.73 10.12
CA ASN A 123 -9.08 -2.40 11.06
C ASN A 123 -9.20 -0.90 11.27
N ARG A 124 -8.06 -0.24 11.49
CA ARG A 124 -8.02 1.17 11.87
C ARG A 124 -6.77 1.87 11.37
N VAL A 125 -6.92 3.13 10.96
CA VAL A 125 -5.80 4.03 10.68
C VAL A 125 -5.94 5.25 11.58
N VAL A 126 -4.90 5.52 12.35
CA VAL A 126 -4.80 6.71 13.20
C VAL A 126 -3.75 7.64 12.61
N LEU A 127 -4.11 8.90 12.43
CA LEU A 127 -3.23 9.95 11.94
C LEU A 127 -3.17 11.08 12.97
N ARG A 128 -2.00 11.26 13.60
CA ARG A 128 -1.73 12.29 14.62
C ARG A 128 -2.76 12.29 15.75
N GLY A 129 -3.05 11.12 16.30
CA GLY A 129 -3.96 10.91 17.42
C GLY A 129 -5.44 10.82 17.05
N GLU A 130 -5.80 10.94 15.77
CA GLU A 130 -7.18 10.89 15.32
C GLU A 130 -7.43 9.67 14.41
N THR A 131 -8.48 8.90 14.69
CA THR A 131 -8.93 7.82 13.80
C THR A 131 -9.47 8.42 12.50
N ILE A 132 -8.85 8.07 11.37
CA ILE A 132 -9.23 8.54 10.03
C ILE A 132 -9.78 7.42 9.14
N VAL A 133 -9.54 6.16 9.49
CA VAL A 133 -10.16 4.99 8.85
C VAL A 133 -10.55 4.02 9.95
N GLU A 134 -11.76 3.48 9.88
CA GLU A 134 -12.24 2.41 10.77
C GLU A 134 -13.20 1.50 10.00
N ASP A 135 -13.05 0.18 10.13
CA ASP A 135 -13.88 -0.83 9.45
C ASP A 135 -14.06 -0.58 7.95
N GLY A 136 -12.96 -0.26 7.28
CA GLY A 136 -12.94 0.00 5.83
C GLY A 136 -13.58 1.33 5.42
N LYS A 137 -13.90 2.21 6.39
CA LYS A 137 -14.50 3.53 6.12
C LYS A 137 -13.55 4.67 6.45
N VAL A 138 -13.29 5.53 5.47
CA VAL A 138 -12.65 6.84 5.69
C VAL A 138 -13.60 7.74 6.48
N LEU A 139 -13.09 8.35 7.55
CA LEU A 139 -13.84 9.18 8.49
C LEU A 139 -13.44 10.65 8.37
N GLY A 140 -14.41 11.54 8.62
CA GLY A 140 -14.18 12.97 8.72
C GLY A 140 -13.80 13.65 7.39
N SER A 141 -13.28 14.87 7.50
CA SER A 141 -12.78 15.67 6.38
C SER A 141 -11.27 15.45 6.16
N PRO A 142 -10.71 15.79 4.99
CA PRO A 142 -9.28 15.66 4.73
C PRO A 142 -8.42 16.43 5.75
N LYS A 143 -7.41 15.75 6.31
CA LYS A 143 -6.47 16.31 7.31
C LYS A 143 -5.01 16.28 6.84
N GLY A 144 -4.78 16.21 5.53
CA GLY A 144 -3.44 16.18 4.97
C GLY A 144 -2.66 17.47 5.24
N GLN A 145 -1.34 17.37 5.37
CA GLN A 145 -0.44 18.52 5.43
C GLN A 145 0.72 18.29 4.48
N ILE A 146 1.25 19.36 3.90
CA ILE A 146 2.50 19.29 3.15
C ILE A 146 3.62 18.99 4.14
N ILE A 147 4.46 18.02 3.80
CA ILE A 147 5.68 17.70 4.53
C ILE A 147 6.87 17.94 3.63
N PHE A 148 7.98 18.38 4.23
CA PHE A 148 9.24 18.57 3.54
C PHE A 148 10.26 17.60 4.11
N PRO A 149 11.23 17.13 3.29
CA PRO A 149 12.35 16.36 3.80
C PRO A 149 13.04 17.11 4.94
N THR A 150 13.32 16.43 6.05
CA THR A 150 14.10 17.01 7.14
C THR A 150 15.50 17.37 6.62
N THR A 151 16.00 18.55 6.98
CA THR A 151 17.37 18.91 6.57
C THR A 151 18.36 18.03 7.33
N LEU A 152 19.46 17.63 6.70
CA LEU A 152 20.49 16.75 7.29
C LEU A 152 21.07 17.27 8.62
N ASN A 153 20.83 18.53 8.98
CA ASN A 153 21.36 19.20 10.17
C ASN A 153 20.52 19.01 11.46
N GLU A 154 19.39 18.30 11.42
CA GLU A 154 18.57 18.01 12.61
C GLU A 154 18.85 16.63 13.23
N ARG A 155 19.91 15.95 12.78
CA ARG A 155 20.41 14.70 13.39
C ARG A 155 21.54 15.01 14.39
N ALA A 156 21.20 15.66 15.50
CA ALA A 156 22.08 15.85 16.66
C ALA A 156 21.47 15.17 17.89
#